data_AF-A0A2K8SK57-F1
#
_entry.id   AF-A0A2K8SK57-F1
#
_cell.length_a   1.000
_cell.length_b   1.000
_cell.length_c   1.000
_cell.angle_alpha   90.00
_cell.angle_beta   90.00
_cell.angle_gamma   90.00
#
_symmetry.space_group_name_H-M   'P 1'
#
loop_
_entity.id
_entity.type
_entity.pdbx_description
1 polymer ?
#
loop_
_entity_poly.entity_id
_entity_poly.type
_entity_poly.pdbx_seq_one_letter_code
_entity_poly.pdbx_strand_id
1 'polypeptide(L)' 'MTKPNFQQMPLEQLRTYILEHRNDDEAFHVYIDRRRAQSSKQVPMTIEEAEADLQRRFGQQAS' A
#
# COMPACT_ATOMS: atom_id res chain seq x y z
N MET A 1 -22.49 14.85 -5.98
CA MET A 1 -21.68 13.95 -6.83
C MET A 1 -21.66 12.59 -6.18
N THR A 2 -21.99 11.54 -6.93
CA THR A 2 -21.93 10.15 -6.49
C THR A 2 -20.47 9.69 -6.43
N LYS A 3 -19.99 9.35 -5.24
CA LYS A 3 -18.69 8.68 -5.11
C LYS A 3 -18.76 7.29 -5.75
N PRO A 4 -17.71 6.84 -6.47
CA PRO A 4 -17.64 5.49 -6.98
C PRO A 4 -17.51 4.47 -5.83
N ASN A 5 -17.94 3.23 -6.07
CA ASN A 5 -17.82 2.18 -5.06
C ASN A 5 -16.38 1.62 -5.03
N PHE A 6 -15.55 2.16 -4.12
CA PHE A 6 -14.14 1.78 -3.98
C PHE A 6 -13.92 0.30 -3.61
N GLN A 7 -14.90 -0.35 -2.97
CA GLN A 7 -14.80 -1.77 -2.58
C GLN A 7 -14.96 -2.70 -3.78
N GLN A 8 -15.77 -2.32 -4.76
CA GLN A 8 -16.02 -3.11 -5.97
C GLN A 8 -15.04 -2.77 -7.11
N MET A 9 -14.33 -1.66 -7.03
CA MET A 9 -13.36 -1.23 -8.04
C MET A 9 -12.12 -2.16 -8.07
N PRO A 10 -11.53 -2.50 -9.23
CA PRO A 10 -10.25 -3.20 -9.25
C PRO A 10 -9.12 -2.34 -8.65
N LEU A 11 -8.14 -2.98 -8.02
CA LEU A 11 -7.09 -2.30 -7.25
C LEU A 11 -6.27 -1.30 -8.09
N GLU A 12 -6.08 -1.61 -9.38
CA GLU A 12 -5.39 -0.75 -10.34
C GLU A 12 -6.16 0.54 -10.62
N GLN A 13 -7.48 0.46 -10.80
CA GLN A 13 -8.31 1.64 -11.00
C GLN A 13 -8.44 2.46 -9.71
N LEU A 14 -8.51 1.81 -8.56
CA LEU A 14 -8.51 2.50 -7.27
C LEU A 14 -7.20 3.26 -7.04
N ARG A 15 -6.06 2.68 -7.46
CA ARG A 15 -4.77 3.36 -7.45
C ARG A 15 -4.78 4.61 -8.33
N THR A 16 -5.27 4.52 -9.57
CA THR A 16 -5.37 5.68 -10.46
C THR A 16 -6.25 6.77 -9.86
N TYR A 17 -7.41 6.39 -9.33
CA TYR A 17 -8.32 7.33 -8.66
C TYR A 17 -7.64 8.06 -7.51
N ILE A 18 -6.92 7.38 -6.62
CA ILE A 18 -6.22 8.01 -5.49
C ILE A 18 -5.12 8.98 -5.97
N LEU A 19 -4.46 8.69 -7.10
CA LEU A 19 -3.43 9.57 -7.65
C LEU A 19 -4.02 10.90 -8.15
N GLU A 20 -5.24 10.86 -8.69
CA GLU A 20 -6.00 12.04 -9.14
C GLU A 20 -6.73 12.74 -7.98
N HIS A 21 -7.13 11.97 -6.96
CA HIS A 21 -7.91 12.43 -5.79
C HIS A 21 -7.15 12.18 -4.49
N ARG A 22 -5.97 12.79 -4.35
CA ARG A 22 -5.07 12.55 -3.21
C ARG A 22 -5.63 12.93 -1.84
N ASN A 23 -6.66 13.78 -1.81
CA ASN A 23 -7.33 14.23 -0.58
C ASN A 23 -8.57 13.36 -0.25
N ASP A 24 -8.86 12.31 -1.01
CA ASP A 24 -9.96 11.39 -0.71
C ASP A 24 -9.47 10.28 0.23
N ASP A 25 -9.51 10.57 1.54
CA ASP A 25 -9.08 9.64 2.59
C ASP A 25 -9.82 8.30 2.51
N GLU A 26 -11.10 8.32 2.13
CA GLU A 26 -11.92 7.10 2.01
C GLU A 26 -11.35 6.16 0.95
N ALA A 27 -11.03 6.69 -0.24
CA ALA A 27 -10.41 5.90 -1.30
C ALA A 27 -9.04 5.35 -0.86
N PHE A 28 -8.23 6.18 -0.20
CA PHE A 28 -6.93 5.78 0.32
C PHE A 28 -7.02 4.65 1.35
N HIS A 29 -7.91 4.76 2.33
CA HIS A 29 -8.13 3.73 3.34
C HIS A 29 -8.55 2.41 2.71
N VAL A 30 -9.51 2.43 1.77
CA VAL A 30 -9.96 1.22 1.07
C VAL A 30 -8.83 0.56 0.27
N TYR A 31 -7.96 1.34 -0.37
CA TYR A 31 -6.83 0.81 -1.11
C TYR A 31 -5.79 0.13 -0.20
N ILE A 32 -5.42 0.77 0.90
CA ILE A 32 -4.44 0.21 1.84
C ILE A 32 -4.97 -1.06 2.49
N ASP A 33 -6.24 -1.07 2.91
CA ASP A 33 -6.88 -2.23 3.52
C ASP A 33 -6.89 -3.43 2.56
N ARG A 34 -7.36 -3.23 1.33
CA ARG A 34 -7.39 -4.29 0.30
C ARG A 34 -6.01 -4.77 -0.10
N ARG A 35 -5.04 -3.85 -0.22
CA ARG A 35 -3.65 -4.20 -0.50
C ARG A 35 -3.04 -5.03 0.64
N ARG A 36 -3.36 -4.69 1.89
CA ARG A 36 -2.93 -5.45 3.07
C ARG A 36 -3.58 -6.84 3.12
N ALA A 37 -4.87 -6.94 2.80
CA ALA A 37 -5.59 -8.21 2.75
C ALA A 37 -5.04 -9.16 1.66
N GLN A 38 -4.58 -8.61 0.53
CA GLN A 38 -3.90 -9.38 -0.52
C GLN A 38 -2.46 -9.77 -0.16
N SER A 39 -1.80 -9.00 0.72
CA SER A 39 -0.45 -9.33 1.18
C SER A 39 -0.49 -10.33 2.33
N SER A 40 -0.36 -11.62 2.02
CA SER A 40 -0.28 -12.72 2.99
C SER A 40 1.07 -12.82 3.72
N LYS A 41 2.00 -11.88 3.49
CA LYS A 41 3.37 -11.88 4.06
C LYS A 41 3.61 -10.70 4.98
N GLN A 42 2.67 -10.39 5.86
CA GLN A 42 2.97 -9.50 6.98
C GLN A 42 3.80 -10.30 7.99
N VAL A 43 5.11 -10.10 7.97
CA VAL A 43 6.01 -10.64 9.00
C VAL A 43 6.04 -9.66 10.15
N PRO A 44 5.67 -10.07 11.38
CA PRO A 44 5.90 -9.22 12.54
C PRO A 44 7.41 -9.02 12.67
N MET A 45 7.82 -7.76 12.77
CA MET A 45 9.21 -7.38 12.92
C MET A 45 9.31 -6.19 13.87
N THR A 46 10.37 -6.15 14.66
CA THR A 46 10.73 -4.95 15.42
C THR A 46 11.20 -3.83 14.48
N ILE A 47 11.23 -2.60 14.99
CA ILE A 47 11.77 -1.46 14.24
C ILE A 47 13.24 -1.72 13.86
N GLU A 48 14.03 -2.23 14.81
CA GLU A 48 15.44 -2.59 14.60
C GLU A 48 15.62 -3.64 13.49
N GLU A 49 14.76 -4.66 13.46
CA GLU A 49 14.76 -5.65 12.37
C GLU A 49 14.36 -5.05 11.02
N ALA A 50 13.44 -4.06 11.01
CA ALA A 50 13.01 -3.37 9.79
C ALA A 50 14.11 -2.51 9.20
N GLU A 51 14.81 -1.76 10.05
CA GLU A 51 15.96 -0.97 9.67
C GLU A 51 17.10 -1.85 9.15
N ALA A 52 17.39 -2.96 9.83
CA ALA A 52 18.41 -3.90 9.38
C ALA A 52 18.06 -4.56 8.04
N ASP A 53 16.80 -4.92 7.81
CA ASP A 53 16.35 -5.50 6.53
C ASP A 53 16.39 -4.47 5.39
N LEU A 54 16.00 -3.22 5.68
CA LEU A 54 16.12 -2.10 4.75
C LEU A 54 17.58 -1.91 4.35
N GLN A 55 18.49 -1.78 5.33
CA GLN A 55 19.92 -1.60 5.08
C GLN A 55 20.51 -2.76 4.27
N ARG A 56 20.10 -4.01 4.55
CA ARG A 56 20.51 -5.19 3.77
C ARG A 56 20.07 -5.09 2.31
N ARG A 57 18.82 -4.71 2.03
CA ARG A 57 18.30 -4.60 0.66
C ARG A 57 18.99 -3.50 -0.13
N PHE A 58 19.17 -2.32 0.46
CA PHE A 58 19.84 -1.20 -0.20
C PHE A 58 21.34 -1.45 -0.41
N GLY A 59 22.01 -2.12 0.52
CA GLY A 59 23.41 -2.52 0.38
C GLY A 59 23.64 -3.60 -0.70
N GLN A 60 22.67 -4.48 -0.93
CA GLN A 60 22.74 -5.51 -1.99
C GLN A 60 22.52 -4.94 -3.40
N GLN A 61 21.89 -3.77 -3.54
CA GLN A 61 21.66 -3.12 -4.84
C GLN A 61 22.90 -2.37 -5.38
N ALA A 62 24.01 -2.35 -4.65
CA ALA A 62 25.24 -1.62 -4.99
C ALA A 62 26.40 -2.51 -5.49
N SER A 63 26.16 -3.77 -5.86
CA SER A 63 27.16 -4.72 -6.38
C SER A 63 26.92 -5.09 -7.84
#